data_AF-A0A6P0VPJ2-F1
#
_entry.id   AF-A0A6P0VPJ2-F1
#
_cell.length_a   1.000
_cell.length_b   1.000
_cell.length_c   1.000
_cell.angle_alpha   90.00
_cell.angle_beta   90.00
_cell.angle_gamma   90.00
#
_symmetry.space_group_name_H-M   'P 1'
#
loop_
_entity.id
_entity.type
_entity.pdbx_description
1 polymer ?
#
loop_
_entity_poly.entity_id
_entity_poly.type
_entity_poly.pdbx_seq_one_letter_code
_entity_poly.pdbx_strand_id
1 'polypeptide(L)'
;MPKQPTELHLRPLAPYEDRLLAALAFFRTQRKAATQAHHCLAMYLRQSESRIMSEVDFYAELSGLGKLELLELIYTDPDKAETLIEQAAGVGVKDTFEEVKSNE
;
A
#
# COMPACT_ATOMS: atom_id res chain seq x y z
N MET A 1 0.91 22.08 -1.93
CA MET A 1 -0.28 21.61 -2.67
C MET A 1 -0.46 20.13 -2.36
N PRO A 2 -1.69 19.62 -2.17
CA PRO A 2 -1.88 18.20 -1.90
C PRO A 2 -1.35 17.38 -3.09
N LYS A 3 -0.60 16.31 -2.80
CA LYS A 3 -0.10 15.39 -3.83
C LYS A 3 -1.29 14.72 -4.51
N GLN A 4 -1.37 14.82 -5.83
CA GLN A 4 -2.45 14.17 -6.58
C GLN A 4 -2.24 12.65 -6.59
N PRO A 5 -3.32 11.85 -6.53
CA PRO A 5 -3.23 10.41 -6.70
C PRO A 5 -2.50 10.08 -7.99
N THR A 6 -1.46 9.25 -7.88
CA THR A 6 -0.68 8.80 -9.05
C THR A 6 -1.43 7.68 -9.75
N GLU A 7 -1.42 7.68 -11.09
CA GLU A 7 -1.98 6.57 -11.86
C GLU A 7 -1.16 5.29 -11.60
N LEU A 8 -1.86 4.21 -11.28
CA LEU A 8 -1.24 2.93 -10.98
C LEU A 8 -1.21 2.06 -12.24
N HIS A 9 0.00 1.83 -12.77
CA HIS A 9 0.22 0.84 -13.81
C HIS A 9 0.53 -0.52 -13.20
N LEU A 10 -0.47 -1.39 -13.16
CA LEU A 10 -0.33 -2.74 -12.62
C LEU A 10 0.30 -3.67 -13.68
N ARG A 11 1.20 -4.54 -13.24
CA ARG A 11 1.63 -5.67 -14.06
C ARG A 11 0.44 -6.61 -14.32
N PRO A 12 0.47 -7.40 -15.41
CA PRO A 12 -0.56 -8.40 -15.66
C PRO A 12 -0.73 -9.34 -14.45
N LEU A 13 -1.98 -9.68 -14.15
CA LEU A 13 -2.31 -10.67 -13.14
C LEU A 13 -1.90 -12.07 -13.62
N ALA A 14 -1.70 -12.99 -12.67
CA ALA A 14 -1.56 -14.39 -13.02
C ALA A 14 -2.85 -14.90 -13.70
N PRO A 15 -2.75 -15.91 -14.58
CA PRO A 15 -3.86 -16.27 -15.49
C PRO A 15 -5.16 -16.65 -14.79
N TYR A 16 -5.10 -17.18 -13.57
CA TYR A 16 -6.30 -17.57 -12.83
C TYR A 16 -7.03 -16.34 -12.27
N GLU A 17 -6.30 -15.43 -11.64
CA GLU A 17 -6.79 -14.17 -11.09
C GLU A 17 -7.35 -13.27 -12.19
N ASP A 18 -6.70 -13.23 -13.36
CA ASP A 18 -7.21 -12.49 -14.52
C ASP A 18 -8.58 -13.02 -14.99
N ARG A 19 -8.75 -14.35 -15.05
CA ARG A 19 -10.05 -14.98 -15.37
C ARG A 19 -11.11 -14.66 -14.32
N LEU A 20 -10.76 -14.69 -13.04
CA LEU A 20 -11.67 -14.34 -11.95
C LEU A 20 -12.09 -12.86 -12.04
N LEU A 21 -11.15 -11.95 -12.32
CA LEU A 21 -11.45 -10.54 -12.52
C LEU A 21 -12.37 -10.33 -13.72
N ALA A 22 -12.10 -11.00 -14.84
CA ALA A 22 -12.94 -10.94 -16.04
C ALA A 22 -14.37 -11.44 -15.76
N ALA A 23 -14.51 -12.56 -15.05
CA ALA A 23 -15.81 -13.09 -14.64
C ALA A 23 -16.55 -12.12 -13.73
N LEU A 24 -15.87 -11.54 -12.74
CA LEU A 24 -16.46 -10.57 -11.82
C LEU A 24 -16.92 -9.29 -12.54
N ALA A 25 -16.10 -8.78 -13.47
CA ALA A 25 -16.42 -7.60 -14.27
C ALA A 25 -17.62 -7.84 -15.20
N PHE A 26 -17.76 -9.06 -15.73
CA PHE A 26 -18.90 -9.45 -16.54
C PHE A 26 -20.21 -9.30 -15.75
N PHE A 27 -20.24 -9.75 -14.49
CA PHE A 27 -21.46 -9.70 -13.67
C PHE A 27 -21.73 -8.32 -13.04
N ARG A 28 -20.70 -7.50 -12.78
CA ARG A 28 -20.85 -6.32 -11.89
C ARG A 28 -20.55 -4.97 -12.51
N THR A 29 -19.78 -4.87 -13.60
CA THR A 29 -19.29 -3.58 -14.11
C THR A 29 -19.38 -3.43 -15.62
N GLN A 30 -20.43 -4.00 -16.25
CA GLN A 30 -20.62 -3.92 -17.71
C GLN A 30 -19.37 -4.38 -18.48
N ARG A 31 -18.68 -5.42 -18.01
CA ARG A 31 -17.45 -5.97 -18.61
C ARG A 31 -16.23 -5.03 -18.55
N LYS A 32 -16.24 -3.99 -17.70
CA LYS A 32 -15.09 -3.10 -17.48
C LYS A 32 -14.18 -3.67 -16.38
N ALA A 33 -13.17 -4.44 -16.80
CA ALA A 33 -12.20 -5.07 -15.89
C ALA A 33 -11.43 -4.05 -15.05
N ALA A 34 -10.98 -2.94 -15.64
CA ALA A 34 -10.26 -1.88 -14.92
C ALA A 34 -11.09 -1.24 -13.80
N THR A 35 -12.38 -0.96 -14.06
CA THR A 35 -13.30 -0.45 -13.03
C THR A 35 -13.49 -1.47 -11.91
N GLN A 36 -13.64 -2.75 -12.25
CA GLN A 36 -13.78 -3.80 -11.24
C GLN A 36 -12.49 -3.98 -10.43
N ALA A 37 -11.32 -3.89 -11.06
CA ALA A 37 -10.02 -3.95 -10.38
C ALA A 37 -9.87 -2.80 -9.38
N HIS A 38 -10.24 -1.58 -9.78
CA HIS A 38 -10.28 -0.42 -8.88
C HIS A 38 -11.20 -0.67 -7.68
N HIS A 39 -12.41 -1.18 -7.90
CA HIS A 39 -13.34 -1.50 -6.80
C HIS A 39 -12.78 -2.60 -5.87
N CYS A 40 -12.16 -3.65 -6.43
CA CYS A 40 -11.53 -4.70 -5.65
C CYS A 40 -10.41 -4.15 -4.77
N LEU A 41 -9.52 -3.32 -5.32
CA LEU A 41 -8.44 -2.69 -4.57
C LEU A 41 -8.99 -1.76 -3.47
N ALA A 42 -9.94 -0.89 -3.81
CA ALA A 42 -10.55 0.01 -2.83
C ALA A 42 -11.24 -0.75 -1.68
N MET A 43 -11.93 -1.84 -2.01
CA MET A 43 -12.57 -2.70 -1.00
C MET A 43 -11.54 -3.37 -0.11
N TYR A 44 -10.48 -3.94 -0.68
CA TYR A 44 -9.41 -4.59 0.07
C TYR A 44 -8.69 -3.61 1.01
N LEU A 45 -8.40 -2.39 0.55
CA LEU A 45 -7.79 -1.35 1.38
C LEU A 45 -8.68 -0.96 2.56
N ARG A 46 -10.00 -0.83 2.36
CA ARG A 46 -10.95 -0.55 3.45
C ARG A 46 -11.05 -1.71 4.45
N GLN A 47 -11.05 -2.94 3.97
CA GLN A 47 -11.08 -4.12 4.83
C GLN A 47 -9.78 -4.26 5.65
N SER A 48 -8.65 -3.85 5.07
CA SER A 48 -7.34 -3.88 5.70
C SER A 48 -7.01 -2.63 6.53
N GLU A 49 -7.90 -1.62 6.54
CA GLU A 49 -7.61 -0.29 7.10
C GLU A 49 -7.14 -0.37 8.55
N SER A 50 -7.82 -1.12 9.40
CA SER A 50 -7.46 -1.23 10.82
C SER A 50 -6.04 -1.78 11.00
N ARG A 51 -5.64 -2.77 10.20
CA ARG A 51 -4.29 -3.34 10.26
C ARG A 51 -3.25 -2.32 9.79
N ILE A 52 -3.50 -1.69 8.64
CA ILE A 52 -2.61 -0.68 8.06
C ILE A 52 -2.41 0.47 9.05
N MET A 53 -3.50 0.99 9.60
CA MET A 53 -3.44 2.13 10.50
C MET A 53 -2.85 1.78 11.87
N SER A 54 -2.93 0.53 12.34
CA SER A 54 -2.21 0.10 13.54
C SER A 54 -0.69 0.13 13.36
N GLU A 55 -0.18 -0.27 12.20
CA GLU A 55 1.25 -0.18 11.88
C GLU A 55 1.69 1.30 11.77
N VAL A 56 0.87 2.12 11.11
CA VAL A 56 1.12 3.57 11.03
C VAL A 56 1.11 4.21 12.43
N ASP A 57 0.16 3.86 13.29
CA ASP A 57 0.06 4.42 14.65
C ASP A 57 1.30 4.07 15.48
N PHE A 58 1.75 2.81 15.43
CA PHE A 58 2.94 2.35 16.13
C PHE A 58 4.19 3.14 15.73
N TYR A 59 4.46 3.29 14.44
CA TYR A 59 5.63 4.02 13.97
C TYR A 59 5.50 5.54 14.17
N ALA A 60 4.27 6.06 14.14
CA ALA A 60 4.02 7.47 14.45
C ALA A 60 4.36 7.77 15.91
N GLU A 61 3.91 6.93 16.85
CA GLU A 61 4.25 7.06 18.27
C GLU A 61 5.77 7.00 18.50
N LEU A 62 6.47 6.03 17.88
CA LEU A 62 7.93 5.93 17.98
C LEU A 62 8.64 7.18 17.44
N SER A 63 8.14 7.73 16.33
CA SER A 63 8.74 8.88 15.65
C SER A 63 8.29 10.23 16.22
N GLY A 64 7.45 10.23 17.26
CA GLY A 64 6.90 11.44 17.86
C GLY A 64 5.91 12.20 16.97
N LEU A 65 5.27 11.53 16.01
CA LEU A 65 4.28 12.08 15.09
C LEU A 65 2.86 11.62 15.43
N GLY A 66 1.86 12.34 14.92
CA GLY A 66 0.48 11.81 14.90
C GLY A 66 0.28 10.80 13.76
N LYS A 67 -0.56 9.78 13.94
CA LYS A 67 -0.80 8.76 12.89
C LYS A 67 -1.24 9.32 11.53
N LEU A 68 -2.06 10.37 11.51
CA LEU A 68 -2.49 11.01 10.26
C LEU A 68 -1.36 11.84 9.62
N GLU A 69 -0.46 12.37 10.45
CA GLU A 69 0.72 13.09 9.98
C GLU A 69 1.72 12.13 9.35
N LEU A 70 1.99 10.99 9.99
CA LEU A 70 2.84 9.96 9.39
C LEU A 70 2.21 9.37 8.12
N LEU A 71 0.90 9.12 8.10
CA LEU A 71 0.20 8.66 6.90
C LEU A 71 0.38 9.62 5.72
N GLU A 72 0.19 10.92 5.96
CA GLU A 72 0.39 11.95 4.93
C GLU A 72 1.87 12.05 4.52
N LEU A 73 2.80 11.89 5.46
CA LEU A 73 4.23 11.90 5.17
C LEU A 73 4.62 10.72 4.27
N ILE A 74 4.15 9.50 4.57
CA ILE A 74 4.34 8.31 3.71
C ILE A 74 3.80 8.57 2.30
N TYR A 75 2.62 9.20 2.21
CA TYR A 75 2.02 9.50 0.92
C TYR A 75 2.82 10.55 0.14
N THR A 76 3.31 11.60 0.81
CA THR A 76 3.96 12.76 0.16
C THR A 76 5.45 12.56 -0.09
N ASP A 77 6.19 12.09 0.92
CA ASP A 77 7.64 11.93 0.95
C ASP A 77 8.03 10.63 1.72
N PRO A 78 7.93 9.46 1.05
CA PRO A 78 8.16 8.17 1.70
C PRO A 78 9.61 7.97 2.16
N ASP A 79 10.61 8.57 1.49
CA ASP A 79 12.02 8.44 1.91
C ASP A 79 12.30 9.22 3.19
N LYS A 80 11.64 10.37 3.38
CA LYS A 80 11.68 11.09 4.66
C LYS A 80 10.95 10.35 5.76
N ALA A 81 9.80 9.72 5.47
CA ALA A 81 9.11 8.87 6.44
C ALA A 81 10.01 7.72 6.91
N GLU A 82 10.68 7.03 5.97
CA GLU A 82 11.64 5.96 6.28
C GLU A 82 12.76 6.44 7.19
N THR A 83 13.40 7.57 6.85
CA THR A 83 14.50 8.14 7.63
C THR A 83 14.08 8.46 9.08
N LEU A 84 12.86 8.97 9.28
CA LEU A 84 12.34 9.27 10.62
C LEU A 84 12.08 7.99 11.41
N ILE A 85 11.50 6.97 10.77
CA ILE A 85 11.24 5.68 11.40
C ILE A 85 12.57 5.01 11.79
N GLU A 86 13.57 5.01 10.90
CA GLU A 86 14.92 4.49 11.18
C GLU A 86 15.56 5.16 12.38
N GLN A 87 15.49 6.49 12.45
CA GLN A 87 16.06 7.26 13.57
C GLN A 87 15.38 6.95 14.90
N ALA A 88 14.07 6.67 14.88
CA ALA A 88 13.30 6.38 16.07
C ALA A 88 13.38 4.91 16.53
N ALA A 89 13.30 3.97 15.59
CA ALA A 89 13.26 2.53 15.85
C ALA A 89 14.65 1.88 15.85
N GLY A 90 15.66 2.55 15.28
CA GLY A 90 17.02 2.01 15.12
C GLY A 90 17.16 0.98 13.99
N VAL A 91 16.09 0.69 13.25
CA VAL A 91 16.03 -0.25 12.11
C VAL A 91 15.09 0.31 11.06
N GLY A 92 15.43 0.18 9.77
CA GLY A 92 14.57 0.59 8.67
C GLY A 92 13.40 -0.37 8.46
N VAL A 93 12.26 0.18 8.06
CA VAL A 93 11.13 -0.64 7.60
C VAL A 93 11.55 -1.43 6.35
N LYS A 94 12.36 -0.84 5.48
CA LYS A 94 12.91 -1.51 4.29
C LYS A 94 13.74 -2.75 4.64
N ASP A 95 14.51 -2.70 5.72
CA ASP A 95 15.33 -3.83 6.20
C ASP A 95 14.48 -5.03 6.69
N THR A 96 13.20 -4.79 6.97
CA THR A 96 12.27 -5.84 7.43
C THR A 96 11.75 -6.70 6.26
N PHE A 97 11.82 -6.20 5.02
CA PHE A 97 11.20 -6.83 3.84
C PHE A 97 12.17 -7.14 2.69
N GLU A 98 13.45 -6.77 2.77
CA GLU A 98 14.43 -7.22 1.79
C GLU A 98 14.67 -8.74 1.91
N GLU A 99 14.50 -9.46 0.81
CA GLU A 99 14.96 -10.84 0.71
C GLU A 99 16.47 -10.86 0.92
N VAL A 100 16.92 -11.62 1.93
CA VAL A 100 18.32 -12.02 2.06
C VAL A 100 18.70 -12.65 0.73
N LYS A 101 19.47 -11.93 -0.10
CA LYS A 101 20.08 -12.49 -1.30
C LYS A 101 21.00 -13.61 -0.82
N SER A 102 20.49 -14.83 -0.90
CA SER A 102 21.27 -16.04 -0.73
C SER A 102 22.22 -16.10 -1.92
N ASN A 103 23.46 -15.65 -1.71
CA ASN A 103 24.54 -15.94 -2.63
C ASN A 103 24.89 -17.42 -2.47
N GLU A 104 24.32 -18.26 -3.32
CA GLU A 104 24.86 -19.57 -3.69
C GLU A 104 25.12 -19.62 -5.20
#